data_AF-A0A2E3YIW9-F1
#
_entry.id   AF-A0A2E3YIW9-F1
#
_cell.length_a   1.000
_cell.length_b   1.000
_cell.length_c   1.000
_cell.angle_alpha   90.00
_cell.angle_beta   90.00
_cell.angle_gamma   90.00
#
_symmetry.space_group_name_H-M   'P 1'
#
loop_
_entity.id
_entity.type
_entity.pdbx_description
1 polymer ?
#
loop_
_entity_poly.entity_id
_entity_poly.type
_entity_poly.pdbx_seq_one_letter_code
_entity_poly.pdbx_strand_id
1 'polypeptide(L)'
;MSASPLSNSGERAAAWRAPLAITVAGWLLFETLSGLLILFLPFGLTPQFTVVVHTGVGCLFLLPYLIYQVQHWSSYRSSAWTHVKLTEYVAFGAAMVCVVSGVVLTVQALVGTRIGYAWDLLHTVGTFALLAAAVPHVVTLMLRVWGADLLAPLIAAQQRWIVGTAGFTVLGLIGVAVCIGLYNPRRDRWFASVKCRCCKETSLQPIVGWRPQRRPMPVLWRLSICVATLPGIEEISTRHRLCSPKPPYLAVESWPKPAGLRRGRRSEETVLYSRGVGPRSWPASGAACSGNLWPIRPRSIEGCRRRPSIGNSTSP
;
A
#
# COMPACT_ATOMS: atom_id res chain seq x y z
N MET A 1 26.68 -26.77 -16.48
CA MET A 1 26.76 -25.78 -17.56
C MET A 1 26.54 -24.40 -16.93
N SER A 2 27.57 -23.57 -16.87
CA SER A 2 27.47 -22.22 -16.32
C SER A 2 26.98 -21.27 -17.42
N ALA A 3 25.83 -20.64 -17.21
CA ALA A 3 25.31 -19.66 -18.17
C ALA A 3 26.30 -18.48 -18.32
N SER A 4 26.53 -18.04 -19.56
CA SER A 4 27.40 -16.90 -19.85
C SER A 4 26.87 -15.64 -19.14
N PRO A 5 27.71 -14.80 -18.53
CA PRO A 5 27.26 -13.58 -17.83
C PRO A 5 26.36 -12.65 -18.67
N LEU A 6 26.54 -12.66 -20.00
CA LEU A 6 25.72 -11.91 -20.95
C LEU A 6 24.29 -12.45 -21.08
N SER A 7 24.07 -13.78 -21.00
CA SER A 7 22.72 -14.35 -21.11
C SER A 7 21.86 -13.98 -19.91
N ASN A 8 22.45 -13.96 -18.71
CA ASN A 8 21.77 -13.57 -17.47
C ASN A 8 21.30 -12.11 -17.50
N SER A 9 22.13 -11.18 -18.02
CA SER A 9 21.73 -9.78 -18.15
C SER A 9 20.55 -9.57 -19.11
N GLY A 10 20.49 -10.33 -20.20
CA GLY A 10 19.38 -10.30 -21.15
C GLY A 10 18.06 -10.78 -20.53
N GLU A 11 18.08 -11.91 -19.83
CA GLU A 11 16.92 -12.46 -19.11
C GLU A 11 16.42 -11.49 -18.04
N ARG A 12 17.33 -10.89 -17.26
CA ARG A 12 16.98 -9.88 -16.24
C ARG A 12 16.35 -8.64 -16.87
N ALA A 13 16.90 -8.14 -17.98
CA ALA A 13 16.33 -7.00 -18.69
C ALA A 13 14.93 -7.33 -19.26
N ALA A 14 14.71 -8.57 -19.73
CA ALA A 14 13.39 -9.02 -20.17
C ALA A 14 12.40 -9.05 -19.00
N ALA A 15 12.80 -9.52 -17.82
CA ALA A 15 11.96 -9.55 -16.63
C ALA A 15 11.49 -8.14 -16.20
N TRP A 16 12.39 -7.14 -16.20
CA TRP A 16 12.02 -5.74 -15.90
C TRP A 16 11.04 -5.15 -16.93
N ARG A 17 11.08 -5.61 -18.18
CA ARG A 17 10.19 -5.13 -19.25
C ARG A 17 8.87 -5.91 -19.33
N ALA A 18 8.70 -6.96 -18.53
CA ALA A 18 7.53 -7.80 -18.59
C ALA A 18 6.27 -6.94 -18.34
N PRO A 19 5.28 -6.93 -19.27
CA PRO A 19 4.11 -6.06 -19.15
C PRO A 19 3.32 -6.36 -17.88
N LEU A 20 3.20 -7.64 -17.50
CA LEU A 20 2.54 -8.05 -16.27
C LEU A 20 3.20 -7.45 -15.03
N ALA A 21 4.54 -7.42 -14.96
CA ALA A 21 5.28 -6.84 -13.84
C ALA A 21 5.05 -5.33 -13.72
N ILE A 22 5.03 -4.62 -14.87
CA ILE A 22 4.78 -3.18 -14.93
C ILE A 22 3.34 -2.86 -14.50
N THR A 23 2.36 -3.59 -15.05
CA THR A 23 0.95 -3.41 -14.73
C THR A 23 0.68 -3.69 -13.25
N VAL A 24 1.17 -4.82 -12.72
CA VAL A 24 0.98 -5.16 -11.30
C VAL A 24 1.65 -4.16 -10.38
N ALA A 25 2.87 -3.72 -10.68
CA ALA A 25 3.54 -2.70 -9.86
C ALA A 25 2.81 -1.34 -9.88
N GLY A 26 2.32 -0.93 -11.05
CA GLY A 26 1.53 0.29 -11.22
C GLY A 26 0.24 0.30 -10.41
N TRP A 27 -0.56 -0.77 -10.52
CA TRP A 27 -1.81 -0.86 -9.77
C TRP A 27 -1.57 -1.08 -8.28
N LEU A 28 -0.55 -1.85 -7.88
CA LEU A 28 -0.18 -1.98 -6.46
C LEU A 28 0.21 -0.63 -5.85
N LEU A 29 0.96 0.19 -6.59
CA LEU A 29 1.32 1.54 -6.15
C LEU A 29 0.08 2.44 -6.06
N PHE A 30 -0.81 2.40 -7.05
CA PHE A 30 -2.10 3.11 -6.99
C PHE A 30 -2.94 2.70 -5.78
N GLU A 31 -3.14 1.40 -5.54
CA GLU A 31 -3.90 0.88 -4.40
C GLU A 31 -3.27 1.33 -3.07
N THR A 32 -1.95 1.29 -2.98
CA THR A 32 -1.23 1.76 -1.78
C THR A 32 -1.48 3.25 -1.56
N LEU A 33 -1.28 4.10 -2.57
CA LEU A 33 -1.45 5.55 -2.44
C LEU A 33 -2.91 5.93 -2.16
N SER A 34 -3.87 5.32 -2.85
CA SER A 34 -5.30 5.56 -2.61
C SER A 34 -5.73 5.08 -1.22
N GLY A 35 -5.23 3.95 -0.73
CA GLY A 35 -5.42 3.49 0.64
C GLY A 35 -4.88 4.49 1.68
N LEU A 36 -3.68 5.02 1.46
CA LEU A 36 -3.12 6.08 2.32
C LEU A 36 -3.94 7.38 2.26
N LEU A 37 -4.46 7.76 1.09
CA LEU A 37 -5.35 8.91 0.97
C LEU A 37 -6.65 8.70 1.76
N ILE A 38 -7.24 7.51 1.72
CA ILE A 38 -8.42 7.15 2.53
C ILE A 38 -8.11 7.28 4.02
N LEU A 39 -6.94 6.80 4.45
CA LEU A 39 -6.52 6.82 5.85
C LEU A 39 -6.25 8.23 6.38
N PHE A 40 -5.59 9.09 5.59
CA PHE A 40 -5.07 10.37 6.08
C PHE A 40 -5.93 11.59 5.75
N LEU A 41 -6.83 11.53 4.76
CA LEU A 41 -7.69 12.67 4.46
C LEU A 41 -8.92 12.72 5.37
N PRO A 42 -9.39 13.93 5.74
CA PRO A 42 -10.63 14.07 6.49
C PRO A 42 -11.84 13.62 5.64
N PHE A 43 -12.89 13.14 6.32
CA PHE A 43 -14.11 12.70 5.65
C PHE A 43 -14.69 13.80 4.76
N GLY A 44 -14.87 13.48 3.48
CA GLY A 44 -15.34 14.41 2.45
C GLY A 44 -15.57 13.67 1.13
N LEU A 45 -15.82 14.42 0.06
CA LEU A 45 -16.08 13.83 -1.27
C LEU A 45 -14.88 13.04 -1.79
N THR A 46 -13.66 13.54 -1.61
CA THR A 46 -12.45 12.89 -2.15
C THR A 46 -12.26 11.49 -1.58
N PRO A 47 -12.22 11.24 -0.24
CA PRO A 47 -12.10 9.87 0.28
C PRO A 47 -13.28 8.98 -0.10
N GLN A 48 -14.51 9.50 -0.19
CA GLN A 48 -15.68 8.69 -0.58
C GLN A 48 -15.51 8.08 -1.98
N PHE A 49 -15.16 8.90 -2.98
CA PHE A 49 -14.89 8.40 -4.32
C PHE A 49 -13.61 7.55 -4.37
N THR A 50 -12.60 7.91 -3.60
CA THR A 50 -11.35 7.15 -3.53
C THR A 50 -11.61 5.72 -3.03
N VAL A 51 -12.44 5.53 -1.99
CA VAL A 51 -12.82 4.18 -1.50
C VAL A 51 -13.47 3.35 -2.60
N VAL A 52 -14.41 3.94 -3.36
CA VAL A 52 -15.11 3.21 -4.44
C VAL A 52 -14.13 2.79 -5.53
N VAL A 53 -13.28 3.70 -5.99
CA VAL A 53 -12.30 3.41 -7.06
C VAL A 53 -11.24 2.43 -6.57
N HIS A 54 -10.67 2.63 -5.38
CA HIS A 54 -9.72 1.72 -4.73
C HIS A 54 -10.27 0.30 -4.66
N THR A 55 -11.49 0.15 -4.12
CA THR A 55 -12.12 -1.17 -4.02
C THR A 55 -12.37 -1.80 -5.39
N GLY A 56 -12.85 -1.02 -6.36
CA GLY A 56 -13.13 -1.50 -7.71
C GLY A 56 -11.87 -1.94 -8.47
N VAL A 57 -10.81 -1.12 -8.41
CA VAL A 57 -9.52 -1.42 -9.03
C VAL A 57 -8.84 -2.58 -8.32
N GLY A 58 -8.83 -2.62 -6.98
CA GLY A 58 -8.32 -3.74 -6.19
C GLY A 58 -8.99 -5.07 -6.57
N CYS A 59 -10.32 -5.09 -6.72
CA CYS A 59 -11.05 -6.27 -7.20
C CYS A 59 -10.68 -6.67 -8.64
N LEU A 60 -10.61 -5.70 -9.56
CA LEU A 60 -10.28 -5.95 -10.97
C LEU A 60 -8.86 -6.50 -11.14
N PHE A 61 -7.89 -5.94 -10.40
CA PHE A 61 -6.48 -6.29 -10.52
C PHE A 61 -6.02 -7.38 -9.57
N LEU A 62 -6.92 -7.95 -8.77
CA LEU A 62 -6.60 -9.08 -7.91
C LEU A 62 -6.10 -10.29 -8.71
N LEU A 63 -6.78 -10.66 -9.80
CA LEU A 63 -6.39 -11.81 -10.62
C LEU A 63 -5.00 -11.66 -11.26
N PRO A 64 -4.69 -10.58 -12.02
CA PRO A 64 -3.36 -10.41 -12.60
C PRO A 64 -2.27 -10.32 -11.52
N TYR A 65 -2.58 -9.74 -10.35
CA TYR A 65 -1.67 -9.74 -9.21
C TYR A 65 -1.35 -11.17 -8.72
N LEU A 66 -2.35 -12.02 -8.51
CA LEU A 66 -2.14 -13.40 -8.06
C LEU A 66 -1.34 -14.22 -9.08
N ILE A 67 -1.64 -14.07 -10.38
CA ILE A 67 -0.89 -14.72 -11.46
C ILE A 67 0.58 -14.30 -11.41
N TYR A 68 0.85 -13.00 -11.30
CA TYR A 68 2.20 -12.49 -11.20
C TYR A 68 2.93 -13.05 -9.98
N GLN A 69 2.29 -13.07 -8.81
CA GLN A 69 2.93 -13.57 -7.59
C GLN A 69 3.25 -15.06 -7.66
N VAL A 70 2.40 -15.89 -8.25
CA VAL A 70 2.69 -17.31 -8.46
C VAL A 70 3.87 -17.50 -9.43
N GLN A 71 3.89 -16.76 -10.53
CA GLN A 71 4.99 -16.82 -11.50
C GLN A 71 6.32 -16.36 -10.89
N HIS A 72 6.28 -15.25 -10.15
CA HIS A 72 7.44 -14.70 -9.47
C HIS A 72 7.95 -15.68 -8.41
N TRP A 73 7.10 -16.12 -7.49
CA TRP A 73 7.46 -17.08 -6.45
C TRP A 73 8.02 -18.39 -7.02
N SER A 74 7.38 -18.95 -8.05
CA SER A 74 7.84 -20.19 -8.70
C SER A 74 9.26 -20.03 -9.27
N SER A 75 9.55 -18.89 -9.88
CA SER A 75 10.87 -18.59 -10.47
C SER A 75 11.96 -18.43 -9.39
N TYR A 76 11.61 -17.88 -8.22
CA TYR A 76 12.59 -17.54 -7.18
C TYR A 76 12.68 -18.55 -6.03
N ARG A 77 11.75 -19.50 -5.89
CA ARG A 77 11.73 -20.43 -4.75
C ARG A 77 13.01 -21.24 -4.59
N SER A 78 13.68 -21.63 -5.69
CA SER A 78 14.93 -22.41 -5.68
C SER A 78 16.21 -21.59 -5.48
N SER A 79 16.12 -20.25 -5.52
CA SER A 79 17.29 -19.38 -5.33
C SER A 79 17.83 -19.44 -3.90
N ALA A 80 19.13 -19.20 -3.72
CA ALA A 80 19.77 -19.14 -2.41
C ALA A 80 19.13 -18.08 -1.49
N TRP A 81 19.14 -18.32 -0.18
CA TRP A 81 18.63 -17.36 0.80
C TRP A 81 19.53 -16.12 0.86
N THR A 82 18.93 -14.96 0.63
CA THR A 82 19.58 -13.65 0.72
C THR A 82 18.64 -12.66 1.39
N HIS A 83 19.15 -11.54 1.90
CA HIS A 83 18.31 -10.49 2.49
C HIS A 83 17.27 -9.94 1.51
N VAL A 84 17.58 -9.90 0.21
CA VAL A 84 16.63 -9.48 -0.84
C VAL A 84 15.47 -10.48 -1.00
N LYS A 85 15.76 -11.78 -0.93
CA LYS A 85 14.73 -12.83 -0.95
C LYS A 85 13.88 -12.80 0.32
N LEU A 86 14.49 -12.47 1.47
CA LEU A 86 13.74 -12.31 2.72
C LEU A 86 12.74 -11.15 2.64
N THR A 87 13.15 -9.98 2.13
CA THR A 87 12.25 -8.83 1.98
C THR A 87 11.12 -9.11 0.98
N GLU A 88 11.39 -9.91 -0.06
CA GLU A 88 10.37 -10.42 -0.98
C GLU A 88 9.28 -11.23 -0.27
N TYR A 89 9.67 -12.22 0.56
CA TYR A 89 8.69 -13.04 1.30
C TYR A 89 7.89 -12.23 2.32
N VAL A 90 8.52 -11.27 2.99
CA VAL A 90 7.82 -10.37 3.92
C VAL A 90 6.83 -9.49 3.16
N ALA A 91 7.22 -8.91 2.02
CA ALA A 91 6.32 -8.13 1.18
C ALA A 91 5.17 -8.97 0.62
N PHE A 92 5.44 -10.20 0.17
CA PHE A 92 4.41 -11.14 -0.28
C PHE A 92 3.42 -11.47 0.84
N GLY A 93 3.91 -11.81 2.03
CA GLY A 93 3.05 -12.10 3.19
C GLY A 93 2.19 -10.90 3.59
N ALA A 94 2.78 -9.70 3.67
CA ALA A 94 2.04 -8.47 3.97
C ALA A 94 0.95 -8.17 2.92
N ALA A 95 1.26 -8.35 1.64
CA ALA A 95 0.29 -8.17 0.58
C ALA A 95 -0.83 -9.22 0.61
N MET A 96 -0.54 -10.48 0.97
CA MET A 96 -1.58 -11.50 1.20
C MET A 96 -2.51 -11.11 2.34
N VAL A 97 -1.98 -10.56 3.43
CA VAL A 97 -2.80 -10.01 4.53
C VAL A 97 -3.69 -8.88 4.00
N CYS A 98 -3.17 -7.95 3.22
CA CYS A 98 -3.97 -6.87 2.60
C CYS A 98 -5.05 -7.43 1.67
N VAL A 99 -4.72 -8.39 0.81
CA VAL A 99 -5.69 -9.02 -0.12
C VAL A 99 -6.82 -9.70 0.64
N VAL A 100 -6.50 -10.58 1.60
CA VAL A 100 -7.51 -11.32 2.35
C VAL A 100 -8.38 -10.36 3.16
N SER A 101 -7.78 -9.44 3.90
CA SER A 101 -8.54 -8.45 4.67
C SER A 101 -9.37 -7.53 3.77
N GLY A 102 -8.84 -7.07 2.64
CA GLY A 102 -9.55 -6.21 1.68
C GLY A 102 -10.75 -6.90 1.05
N VAL A 103 -10.63 -8.19 0.69
CA VAL A 103 -11.76 -9.00 0.20
C VAL A 103 -12.83 -9.13 1.28
N VAL A 104 -12.44 -9.42 2.53
CA VAL A 104 -13.41 -9.51 3.65
C VAL A 104 -14.12 -8.16 3.87
N LEU A 105 -13.38 -7.05 3.86
CA LEU A 105 -13.93 -5.71 4.00
C LEU A 105 -14.90 -5.38 2.84
N THR A 106 -14.55 -5.77 1.62
CA THR A 106 -15.40 -5.61 0.44
C THR A 106 -16.71 -6.36 0.60
N VAL A 107 -16.66 -7.64 1.00
CA VAL A 107 -17.86 -8.44 1.25
C VAL A 107 -18.70 -7.81 2.37
N GLN A 108 -18.08 -7.39 3.48
CA GLN A 108 -18.79 -6.72 4.58
C GLN A 108 -19.45 -5.40 4.15
N ALA A 109 -18.84 -4.64 3.25
CA ALA A 109 -19.42 -3.42 2.71
C ALA A 109 -20.62 -3.69 1.77
N LEU A 110 -20.60 -4.82 1.06
CA LEU A 110 -21.68 -5.21 0.14
C LEU A 110 -22.88 -5.82 0.88
N VAL A 111 -22.66 -6.68 1.88
CA VAL A 111 -23.73 -7.46 2.53
C VAL A 111 -24.01 -7.07 3.98
N GLY A 112 -23.08 -6.36 4.62
CA GLY A 112 -23.13 -6.04 6.04
C GLY A 112 -23.60 -4.62 6.34
N THR A 113 -23.99 -4.38 7.58
CA THR A 113 -24.30 -3.03 8.10
C THR A 113 -23.14 -2.39 8.85
N ARG A 114 -22.07 -3.17 9.13
CA ARG A 114 -20.90 -2.73 9.90
C ARG A 114 -19.65 -3.45 9.41
N ILE A 115 -18.55 -2.69 9.37
CA ILE A 115 -17.22 -3.20 9.09
C ILE A 115 -16.59 -3.70 10.39
N GLY A 116 -15.92 -4.86 10.35
CA GLY A 116 -15.22 -5.42 11.50
C GLY A 116 -13.89 -4.71 11.76
N TYR A 117 -13.69 -4.22 12.98
CA TYR A 117 -12.46 -3.51 13.38
C TYR A 117 -11.18 -4.32 13.18
N ALA A 118 -11.22 -5.64 13.44
CA ALA A 118 -10.05 -6.49 13.26
C ALA A 118 -9.57 -6.55 11.80
N TRP A 119 -10.50 -6.63 10.84
CA TRP A 119 -10.16 -6.68 9.41
C TRP A 119 -9.65 -5.34 8.90
N ASP A 120 -10.25 -4.25 9.35
CA ASP A 120 -9.80 -2.89 9.05
C ASP A 120 -8.39 -2.62 9.59
N LEU A 121 -8.12 -3.03 10.83
CA LEU A 121 -6.80 -2.93 11.45
C LEU A 121 -5.76 -3.80 10.71
N LEU A 122 -6.09 -5.05 10.39
CA LEU A 122 -5.19 -5.95 9.64
C LEU A 122 -4.87 -5.38 8.26
N HIS A 123 -5.86 -4.83 7.56
CA HIS A 123 -5.66 -4.21 6.26
C HIS A 123 -4.72 -3.00 6.36
N THR A 124 -4.98 -2.12 7.33
CA THR A 124 -4.18 -0.91 7.56
C THR A 124 -2.74 -1.23 7.96
N VAL A 125 -2.54 -2.09 8.96
CA VAL A 125 -1.20 -2.50 9.41
C VAL A 125 -0.47 -3.27 8.30
N GLY A 126 -1.19 -4.11 7.56
CA GLY A 126 -0.67 -4.83 6.39
C GLY A 126 -0.10 -3.88 5.34
N THR A 127 -0.77 -2.75 5.07
CA THR A 127 -0.30 -1.73 4.12
C THR A 127 1.03 -1.12 4.56
N PHE A 128 1.19 -0.81 5.84
CA PHE A 128 2.47 -0.31 6.36
C PHE A 128 3.58 -1.37 6.31
N ALA A 129 3.27 -2.63 6.65
CA ALA A 129 4.22 -3.74 6.53
C ALA A 129 4.65 -3.97 5.07
N LEU A 130 3.69 -3.88 4.14
CA LEU A 130 3.94 -3.97 2.70
C LEU A 130 4.89 -2.86 2.24
N LEU A 131 4.63 -1.61 2.60
CA LEU A 131 5.51 -0.48 2.29
C LEU A 131 6.92 -0.68 2.85
N ALA A 132 7.01 -1.06 4.14
CA ALA A 132 8.28 -1.28 4.82
C ALA A 132 9.12 -2.40 4.21
N ALA A 133 8.50 -3.40 3.58
CA ALA A 133 9.22 -4.51 2.94
C ALA A 133 9.44 -4.29 1.43
N ALA A 134 8.42 -3.86 0.70
CA ALA A 134 8.45 -3.70 -0.75
C ALA A 134 9.35 -2.54 -1.20
N VAL A 135 9.34 -1.40 -0.50
CA VAL A 135 10.17 -0.25 -0.88
C VAL A 135 11.65 -0.60 -0.79
N PRO A 136 12.20 -1.12 0.34
CA PRO A 136 13.58 -1.56 0.37
C PRO A 136 13.89 -2.68 -0.62
N HIS A 137 12.96 -3.61 -0.85
CA HIS A 137 13.13 -4.69 -1.84
C HIS A 137 13.37 -4.12 -3.24
N VAL A 138 12.49 -3.24 -3.74
CA VAL A 138 12.64 -2.64 -5.07
C VAL A 138 13.86 -1.72 -5.14
N VAL A 139 14.08 -0.88 -4.13
CA VAL A 139 15.22 0.05 -4.11
C VAL A 139 16.55 -0.70 -4.13
N THR A 140 16.72 -1.77 -3.34
CA THR A 140 17.96 -2.56 -3.34
C THR A 140 18.21 -3.24 -4.70
N LEU A 141 17.15 -3.67 -5.40
CA LEU A 141 17.25 -4.20 -6.76
C LEU A 141 17.69 -3.13 -7.77
N MET A 142 17.20 -1.89 -7.62
CA MET A 142 17.60 -0.75 -8.47
C MET A 142 19.07 -0.36 -8.22
N LEU A 143 19.45 -0.17 -6.96
CA LEU A 143 20.80 0.23 -6.56
C LEU A 143 21.88 -0.77 -6.98
N ARG A 144 21.56 -2.06 -7.02
CA ARG A 144 22.51 -3.10 -7.47
C ARG A 144 22.97 -2.92 -8.93
N VAL A 145 22.23 -2.18 -9.75
CA VAL A 145 22.53 -1.97 -11.18
C VAL A 145 23.26 -0.65 -11.42
N TRP A 146 23.06 0.36 -10.57
CA TRP A 146 23.77 1.64 -10.63
C TRP A 146 25.23 1.47 -10.18
N GLY A 147 26.13 1.29 -11.15
CA GLY A 147 27.57 1.18 -10.90
C GLY A 147 28.33 0.29 -11.87
N ALA A 148 27.64 -0.38 -12.80
CA ALA A 148 28.28 -1.17 -13.84
C ALA A 148 27.85 -0.68 -15.23
N ASP A 149 28.74 0.03 -15.91
CA ASP A 149 28.51 0.59 -17.26
C ASP A 149 28.16 -0.49 -18.32
N LEU A 150 28.54 -1.74 -18.05
CA LEU A 150 28.19 -2.91 -18.87
C LEU A 150 26.69 -3.28 -18.81
N LEU A 151 25.86 -2.57 -18.03
CA LEU A 151 24.45 -2.86 -17.80
C LEU A 151 23.48 -1.85 -18.47
N ALA A 152 23.91 -1.09 -19.48
CA ALA A 152 23.03 -0.14 -20.17
C ALA A 152 21.66 -0.71 -20.61
N PRO A 153 21.54 -1.95 -21.14
CA PRO A 153 20.23 -2.54 -21.46
C PRO A 153 19.33 -2.74 -20.24
N LEU A 154 19.93 -3.03 -19.08
CA LEU A 154 19.23 -3.24 -17.82
C LEU A 154 18.73 -1.92 -17.23
N ILE A 155 19.53 -0.85 -17.31
CA ILE A 155 19.12 0.50 -16.89
C ILE A 155 17.92 0.97 -17.73
N ALA A 156 17.97 0.81 -19.06
CA ALA A 156 16.84 1.14 -19.94
C ALA A 156 15.59 0.31 -19.62
N ALA A 157 15.75 -0.96 -19.25
CA ALA A 157 14.65 -1.81 -18.81
C ALA A 157 14.02 -1.32 -17.49
N GLN A 158 14.83 -0.93 -16.51
CA GLN A 158 14.38 -0.35 -15.25
C GLN A 158 13.65 0.98 -15.45
N GLN A 159 14.18 1.87 -16.29
CA GLN A 159 13.51 3.13 -16.62
C GLN A 159 12.13 2.91 -17.23
N ARG A 160 11.99 1.94 -18.16
CA ARG A 160 10.69 1.57 -18.72
C ARG A 160 9.73 1.05 -17.65
N TRP A 161 10.23 0.25 -16.71
CA TRP A 161 9.43 -0.24 -15.59
C TRP A 161 8.94 0.90 -14.69
N ILE A 162 9.82 1.85 -14.35
CA ILE A 162 9.48 3.03 -13.53
C ILE A 162 8.42 3.88 -14.23
N VAL A 163 8.66 4.25 -15.50
CA VAL A 163 7.72 5.08 -16.28
C VAL A 163 6.38 4.37 -16.44
N GLY A 164 6.38 3.07 -16.72
CA GLY A 164 5.14 2.30 -16.85
C GLY A 164 4.37 2.20 -15.53
N THR A 165 5.05 1.94 -14.41
CA THR A 165 4.46 1.90 -13.06
C THR A 165 3.83 3.26 -12.71
N ALA A 166 4.57 4.35 -12.94
CA ALA A 166 4.07 5.71 -12.74
C ALA A 166 2.87 6.01 -13.65
N GLY A 167 2.91 5.60 -14.92
CA GLY A 167 1.83 5.80 -15.88
C GLY A 167 0.51 5.15 -15.43
N PHE A 168 0.54 3.88 -15.02
CA PHE A 168 -0.65 3.20 -14.46
C PHE A 168 -1.14 3.85 -13.17
N THR A 169 -0.22 4.31 -12.31
CA THR A 169 -0.58 5.00 -11.07
C THR A 169 -1.32 6.31 -11.35
N VAL A 170 -0.76 7.14 -12.25
CA VAL A 170 -1.37 8.41 -12.67
C VAL A 170 -2.73 8.17 -13.33
N LEU A 171 -2.86 7.12 -14.15
CA LEU A 171 -4.14 6.75 -14.75
C LEU A 171 -5.21 6.47 -13.70
N GLY A 172 -4.89 5.70 -12.66
CA GLY A 172 -5.82 5.45 -11.55
C GLY A 172 -6.23 6.73 -10.82
N LEU A 173 -5.27 7.62 -10.54
CA LEU A 173 -5.54 8.91 -9.90
C LEU A 173 -6.41 9.84 -10.77
N ILE A 174 -6.20 9.85 -12.08
CA ILE A 174 -7.07 10.55 -13.03
C ILE A 174 -8.49 9.96 -12.97
N GLY A 175 -8.63 8.63 -12.88
CA GLY A 175 -9.92 7.98 -12.68
C GLY A 175 -10.68 8.52 -11.46
N VAL A 176 -10.00 8.64 -10.32
CA VAL A 176 -10.58 9.27 -9.11
C VAL A 176 -11.00 10.72 -9.37
N ALA A 177 -10.13 11.52 -9.98
CA ALA A 177 -10.41 12.93 -10.27
C ALA A 177 -11.62 13.10 -11.22
N VAL A 178 -11.75 12.22 -12.23
CA VAL A 178 -12.89 12.19 -13.15
C VAL A 178 -14.17 11.83 -12.41
N CYS A 179 -14.17 10.80 -11.56
CA CYS A 179 -15.34 10.45 -10.74
C CYS A 179 -15.80 11.64 -9.88
N ILE A 180 -14.87 12.35 -9.26
CA ILE A 180 -15.16 13.56 -8.46
C ILE A 180 -15.70 14.69 -9.36
N GLY A 181 -15.09 14.93 -10.52
CA GLY A 181 -15.50 16.01 -11.43
C GLY A 181 -16.87 15.79 -12.07
N LEU A 182 -17.22 14.53 -12.37
CA LEU A 182 -18.55 14.15 -12.85
C LEU A 182 -19.61 14.26 -11.75
N TYR A 183 -19.21 14.07 -10.49
CA TYR A 183 -20.07 14.29 -9.34
C TYR A 183 -20.24 15.80 -9.08
N ASN A 184 -21.29 16.38 -9.65
CA ASN A 184 -21.55 17.81 -9.57
C ASN A 184 -22.75 18.13 -8.65
N PRO A 185 -22.56 18.26 -7.32
CA PRO A 185 -23.65 18.50 -6.38
C PRO A 185 -24.34 19.85 -6.60
N ARG A 186 -23.74 20.75 -7.40
CA ARG A 186 -24.33 22.06 -7.72
C ARG A 186 -25.49 21.99 -8.70
N ARG A 187 -25.63 20.92 -9.50
CA ARG A 187 -26.79 20.76 -10.40
C ARG A 187 -28.09 20.45 -9.64
N ASP A 188 -28.01 20.02 -8.38
CA ASP A 188 -29.19 19.67 -7.58
C ASP A 188 -29.72 20.84 -6.74
N ARG A 189 -29.12 22.04 -6.91
CA ARG A 189 -29.64 23.29 -6.31
C ARG A 189 -31.01 23.71 -6.85
N TRP A 190 -31.61 22.95 -7.77
CA TRP A 190 -33.04 23.03 -8.10
C TRP A 190 -33.95 22.87 -6.87
N PHE A 191 -33.51 22.22 -5.79
CA PHE A 191 -34.30 22.15 -4.54
C PHE A 191 -34.08 23.34 -3.59
N ALA A 192 -33.05 24.17 -3.80
CA ALA A 192 -32.80 25.35 -2.96
C ALA A 192 -33.65 26.57 -3.36
N SER A 193 -34.38 26.51 -4.48
CA SER A 193 -35.33 27.56 -4.88
C SER A 193 -36.78 27.26 -4.52
N VAL A 194 -37.07 26.19 -3.76
CA VAL A 194 -38.32 26.13 -3.00
C VAL A 194 -38.15 27.09 -1.84
N LYS A 195 -38.25 28.40 -2.14
CA LYS A 195 -38.55 29.44 -1.16
C LYS A 195 -39.72 28.91 -0.35
N CYS A 196 -39.47 28.49 0.89
CA CYS A 196 -40.50 28.32 1.90
C CYS A 196 -41.20 29.67 2.05
N ARG A 197 -42.22 29.89 1.23
CA ARG A 197 -43.07 31.08 1.22
C ARG A 197 -44.05 31.08 2.41
N CYS A 198 -43.85 30.20 3.38
CA CYS A 198 -44.68 30.03 4.57
C CYS A 198 -44.11 30.64 5.86
N CYS A 199 -42.93 31.26 5.83
CA CYS A 199 -42.40 32.02 6.99
C CYS A 199 -42.36 33.53 6.72
N LYS A 200 -43.45 34.06 6.16
CA LYS A 200 -43.87 35.45 6.42
C LYS A 200 -44.96 35.37 7.48
N GLU A 201 -44.88 36.23 8.49
CA GLU A 201 -45.76 36.27 9.68
C GLU A 201 -45.65 35.11 10.67
N THR A 202 -44.63 35.14 11.54
CA THR A 202 -44.94 35.06 12.98
C THR A 202 -43.87 35.79 13.79
N SER A 203 -44.30 36.89 14.37
CA SER A 203 -43.58 37.75 15.29
C SER A 203 -43.12 36.98 16.55
N LEU A 204 -41.82 37.05 16.81
CA LEU A 204 -41.17 37.20 18.12
C LEU A 204 -41.84 36.56 19.35
N GLN A 205 -41.21 35.49 19.86
CA GLN A 205 -40.97 35.34 21.30
C GLN A 205 -39.54 34.77 21.53
N PRO A 206 -38.72 35.38 22.40
CA PRO A 206 -37.36 34.92 22.69
C PRO A 206 -37.40 33.73 23.65
N ILE A 207 -37.22 32.51 23.13
CA ILE A 207 -37.00 31.33 23.98
C ILE A 207 -35.53 31.30 24.41
N VAL A 208 -35.26 31.90 25.57
CA VAL A 208 -34.02 31.74 26.34
C VAL A 208 -33.98 30.31 26.86
N GLY A 209 -33.09 29.44 26.33
CA GLY A 209 -32.88 28.12 26.92
C GLY A 209 -32.38 26.97 26.03
N TRP A 210 -31.83 27.22 24.84
CA TRP A 210 -31.35 26.13 23.99
C TRP A 210 -29.95 25.65 24.39
N ARG A 211 -29.86 24.55 25.16
CA ARG A 211 -28.62 23.76 25.29
C ARG A 211 -28.47 22.84 24.08
N PRO A 212 -27.33 22.86 23.36
CA PRO A 212 -27.13 22.01 22.19
C PRO A 212 -26.91 20.55 22.62
N GLN A 213 -27.97 19.75 22.55
CA GLN A 213 -27.89 18.32 22.77
C GLN A 213 -27.39 17.64 21.49
N ARG A 214 -26.07 17.38 21.44
CA ARG A 214 -25.44 16.59 20.38
C ARG A 214 -26.03 15.18 20.39
N ARG A 215 -26.91 14.87 19.44
CA ARG A 215 -27.32 13.48 19.17
C ARG A 215 -26.34 12.85 18.19
N PRO A 216 -25.96 11.58 18.38
CA PRO A 216 -25.29 10.82 17.35
C PRO A 216 -26.26 10.63 16.17
N MET A 217 -25.84 11.01 14.97
CA MET A 217 -26.57 10.75 13.73
C MET A 217 -26.57 9.24 13.46
N PRO A 218 -27.73 8.60 13.18
CA PRO A 218 -27.75 7.22 12.73
C PRO A 218 -27.12 7.10 11.33
N VAL A 219 -26.19 6.17 11.21
CA VAL A 219 -25.56 5.75 9.95
C VAL A 219 -26.59 4.99 9.11
N LEU A 220 -27.38 5.72 8.34
CA LEU A 220 -28.24 5.18 7.29
C LEU A 220 -27.85 5.82 5.96
N TRP A 221 -26.69 5.42 5.44
CA TRP A 221 -26.39 5.55 4.01
C TRP A 221 -26.71 4.21 3.37
N ARG A 222 -27.92 4.10 2.80
CA ARG A 222 -28.20 3.09 1.78
C ARG A 222 -27.30 3.40 0.59
N LEU A 223 -26.43 2.46 0.26
CA LEU A 223 -25.71 2.38 -1.01
C LEU A 223 -26.74 2.31 -2.16
N SER A 224 -27.19 3.46 -2.65
CA SER A 224 -27.62 3.59 -4.03
C SER A 224 -26.36 3.71 -4.90
N ILE A 225 -25.60 2.62 -5.01
CA ILE A 225 -24.73 2.42 -6.16
C ILE A 225 -25.65 1.87 -7.24
N CYS A 226 -26.13 2.77 -8.11
CA CYS A 226 -26.73 2.40 -9.38
C CYS A 226 -25.66 1.70 -10.22
N VAL A 227 -25.60 0.37 -10.12
CA VAL A 227 -25.19 -0.47 -11.25
C VAL A 227 -26.31 -0.32 -12.28
N ALA A 228 -26.12 0.60 -13.22
CA ALA A 228 -26.98 0.75 -14.37
C ALA A 228 -26.81 -0.49 -15.26
N THR A 229 -27.68 -1.50 -15.08
CA THR A 229 -28.32 -2.33 -16.13
C THR A 229 -29.04 -3.54 -15.53
N LEU A 230 -30.26 -3.36 -15.03
CA LEU A 230 -31.31 -4.39 -15.02
C LEU A 230 -32.68 -3.68 -14.98
N PRO A 231 -33.55 -3.81 -16.00
CA PRO A 231 -34.89 -3.25 -15.96
C PRO A 231 -35.85 -4.20 -15.26
N GLY A 232 -36.71 -3.65 -14.41
CA GLY A 232 -37.92 -4.31 -13.92
C GLY A 232 -37.79 -4.84 -12.50
N ILE A 233 -38.23 -4.02 -11.53
CA ILE A 233 -39.31 -4.33 -10.57
C ILE A 233 -39.90 -2.98 -10.16
N GLU A 234 -41.07 -2.66 -10.71
CA GLU A 234 -41.97 -1.64 -10.15
C GLU A 234 -42.61 -2.19 -8.86
N GLU A 235 -42.96 -1.25 -7.97
CA GLU A 235 -44.03 -1.38 -6.99
C GLU A 235 -43.74 -2.19 -5.71
N ILE A 236 -43.62 -1.47 -4.58
CA ILE A 236 -44.40 -1.69 -3.34
C ILE A 236 -43.93 -0.69 -2.26
N SER A 237 -44.93 -0.09 -1.60
CA SER A 237 -44.91 0.56 -0.28
C SER A 237 -44.68 2.08 -0.24
N THR A 238 -45.75 2.79 -0.56
CA THR A 238 -46.14 4.01 0.15
C THR A 238 -46.78 3.66 1.52
N ARG A 239 -46.58 4.55 2.49
CA ARG A 239 -47.21 4.67 3.84
C ARG A 239 -46.54 3.88 4.99
N HIS A 240 -45.90 4.61 5.91
CA HIS A 240 -46.46 4.94 7.23
C HIS A 240 -45.54 5.90 8.00
N ARG A 241 -46.09 7.05 8.42
CA ARG A 241 -45.57 7.82 9.57
C ARG A 241 -45.89 7.02 10.83
N LEU A 242 -45.05 7.09 11.87
CA LEU A 242 -45.47 7.27 13.26
C LEU A 242 -44.25 7.58 14.15
N CYS A 243 -44.44 8.54 15.04
CA CYS A 243 -43.49 9.02 16.03
C CYS A 243 -43.12 7.90 17.01
N SER A 244 -41.83 7.55 17.12
CA SER A 244 -41.35 6.73 18.24
C SER A 244 -41.11 7.59 19.49
N PRO A 245 -41.57 7.16 20.67
CA PRO A 245 -41.21 7.78 21.94
C PRO A 245 -39.74 7.51 22.28
N LYS A 246 -39.09 8.50 22.93
CA LYS A 246 -37.72 8.35 23.45
C LYS A 246 -37.70 7.37 24.64
N PRO A 247 -36.69 6.50 24.76
CA PRO A 247 -36.50 5.70 25.97
C PRO A 247 -36.00 6.56 27.15
N PRO A 248 -36.32 6.18 28.39
CA PRO A 248 -35.82 6.85 29.59
C PRO A 248 -34.32 6.57 29.78
N TYR A 249 -33.57 7.61 30.13
CA TYR A 249 -32.16 7.52 30.52
C TYR A 249 -32.04 6.72 31.82
N LEU A 250 -31.31 5.60 31.78
CA LEU A 250 -30.79 4.96 32.99
C LEU A 250 -29.60 5.76 33.52
N ALA A 251 -29.66 6.12 34.80
CA ALA A 251 -28.58 6.73 35.54
C ALA A 251 -27.39 5.77 35.63
N VAL A 252 -26.21 6.24 35.22
CA VAL A 252 -24.96 5.50 35.39
C VAL A 252 -24.46 5.75 36.81
N GLU A 253 -24.43 4.69 37.61
CA GLU A 253 -23.81 4.63 38.93
C GLU A 253 -22.32 4.98 38.86
N SER A 254 -21.90 5.81 39.82
CA SER A 254 -20.52 6.19 40.08
C SER A 254 -19.69 4.99 40.56
N TRP A 255 -18.63 4.67 39.84
CA TRP A 255 -17.61 3.71 40.28
C TRP A 255 -16.71 4.30 41.39
N PRO A 256 -16.37 3.52 42.44
CA PRO A 256 -15.42 3.93 43.46
C PRO A 256 -13.97 3.85 42.95
N LYS A 257 -13.15 4.85 43.35
CA LYS A 257 -11.71 4.88 43.10
C LYS A 257 -10.99 3.80 43.93
N PRO A 258 -10.09 2.99 43.36
CA PRO A 258 -9.24 2.12 44.16
C PRO A 258 -8.14 2.93 44.86
N ALA A 259 -8.01 2.67 46.16
CA ALA A 259 -7.01 3.20 47.04
C ALA A 259 -5.64 2.53 46.82
N GLY A 260 -4.59 3.36 46.84
CA GLY A 260 -3.29 3.07 47.46
C GLY A 260 -2.53 1.82 47.04
N LEU A 261 -1.54 2.00 46.15
CA LEU A 261 -0.38 1.10 46.09
C LEU A 261 0.92 1.87 46.33
N ARG A 262 1.60 1.43 47.39
CA ARG A 262 2.82 1.95 48.00
C ARG A 262 3.99 2.01 47.02
N ARG A 263 4.73 3.13 47.07
CA ARG A 263 6.10 3.26 46.55
C ARG A 263 7.04 2.32 47.33
N GLY A 264 7.54 1.29 46.65
CA GLY A 264 8.69 0.50 47.07
C GLY A 264 9.98 1.17 46.61
N ARG A 265 10.71 1.72 47.57
CA ARG A 265 12.10 2.19 47.49
C ARG A 265 13.01 1.00 47.12
N ARG A 266 13.74 1.06 46.00
CA ARG A 266 14.85 0.14 45.73
C ARG A 266 16.14 0.94 45.56
N SER A 267 17.10 0.50 46.35
CA SER A 267 18.40 1.06 46.67
C SER A 267 19.35 1.13 45.47
N GLU A 268 20.21 2.14 45.56
CA GLU A 268 21.49 2.27 44.86
C GLU A 268 22.34 1.02 45.09
N GLU A 269 22.93 0.49 44.01
CA GLU A 269 24.14 -0.31 44.13
C GLU A 269 25.09 0.03 42.99
N THR A 270 26.08 0.83 43.37
CA THR A 270 27.27 1.19 42.62
C THR A 270 28.15 -0.05 42.49
N VAL A 271 28.43 -0.52 41.26
CA VAL A 271 29.55 -1.46 41.02
C VAL A 271 30.41 -0.93 39.87
N LEU A 272 31.53 -0.34 40.28
CA LEU A 272 32.75 -0.16 39.50
C LEU A 272 33.44 -1.53 39.32
N TYR A 273 33.74 -1.92 38.08
CA TYR A 273 34.90 -2.77 37.82
C TYR A 273 35.53 -2.46 36.46
N SER A 274 36.73 -1.87 36.52
CA SER A 274 37.72 -1.85 35.44
C SER A 274 38.35 -3.24 35.29
N ARG A 275 38.54 -3.72 34.06
CA ARG A 275 39.85 -4.19 33.53
C ARG A 275 39.70 -4.81 32.14
N GLY A 276 40.67 -4.48 31.29
CA GLY A 276 40.74 -4.87 29.90
C GLY A 276 40.96 -6.36 29.66
N VAL A 277 40.56 -6.77 28.46
CA VAL A 277 40.91 -8.06 27.86
C VAL A 277 41.27 -7.76 26.41
N GLY A 278 42.53 -8.07 26.06
CA GLY A 278 43.09 -7.92 24.73
C GLY A 278 42.48 -8.86 23.68
N PRO A 279 42.99 -8.80 22.44
CA PRO A 279 42.39 -9.47 21.29
C PRO A 279 42.58 -10.99 21.40
N ARG A 280 41.47 -11.74 21.49
CA ARG A 280 41.50 -13.19 21.34
C ARG A 280 41.59 -13.54 19.86
N SER A 281 42.71 -14.14 19.49
CA SER A 281 42.87 -14.98 18.31
C SER A 281 41.88 -16.15 18.37
N TRP A 282 41.11 -16.31 17.31
CA TRP A 282 40.24 -17.48 17.12
C TRP A 282 41.07 -18.62 16.52
N PRO A 283 40.94 -19.87 17.01
CA PRO A 283 41.56 -21.02 16.38
C PRO A 283 40.84 -21.37 15.08
N ALA A 284 41.62 -21.57 14.02
CA ALA A 284 41.20 -22.22 12.81
C ALA A 284 40.76 -23.66 13.13
N SER A 285 39.53 -24.02 12.79
CA SER A 285 39.07 -25.40 12.75
C SER A 285 38.01 -25.48 11.66
N GLY A 286 38.31 -26.27 10.64
CA GLY A 286 37.58 -26.34 9.39
C GLY A 286 36.18 -26.93 9.55
N ALA A 287 35.23 -26.28 8.90
CA ALA A 287 33.99 -26.88 8.45
C ALA A 287 33.75 -26.35 7.03
N ALA A 288 33.73 -27.28 6.08
CA ALA A 288 33.52 -27.02 4.66
C ALA A 288 32.13 -26.42 4.43
N CYS A 289 32.07 -25.09 4.28
CA CYS A 289 30.95 -24.39 3.69
C CYS A 289 31.36 -24.00 2.27
N SER A 290 30.75 -24.63 1.28
CA SER A 290 30.81 -24.23 -0.13
C SER A 290 30.07 -22.89 -0.31
N GLY A 291 30.75 -21.81 0.04
CA GLY A 291 30.33 -20.44 -0.25
C GLY A 291 30.93 -19.98 -1.57
N ASN A 292 30.08 -19.74 -2.56
CA ASN A 292 30.41 -18.90 -3.72
C ASN A 292 30.49 -17.43 -3.26
N LEU A 293 31.57 -17.08 -2.56
CA LEU A 293 32.06 -15.70 -2.49
C LEU A 293 32.96 -15.46 -3.69
N TRP A 294 32.50 -14.60 -4.60
CA TRP A 294 33.37 -14.05 -5.64
C TRP A 294 34.41 -13.12 -4.99
N PRO A 295 35.72 -13.33 -5.20
CA PRO A 295 36.72 -12.38 -4.73
C PRO A 295 36.68 -11.14 -5.62
N ILE A 296 36.56 -9.97 -4.99
CA ILE A 296 36.90 -8.69 -5.61
C ILE A 296 38.42 -8.72 -5.83
N ARG A 297 38.85 -8.94 -7.07
CA ARG A 297 40.26 -8.70 -7.44
C ARG A 297 40.51 -7.19 -7.52
N PRO A 298 41.57 -6.66 -6.91
CA PRO A 298 42.05 -5.33 -7.24
C PRO A 298 42.54 -5.34 -8.70
N ARG A 299 42.10 -4.37 -9.51
CA ARG A 299 42.62 -4.17 -10.87
C ARG A 299 44.09 -3.76 -10.75
N SER A 300 45.01 -4.58 -11.27
CA SER A 300 46.32 -4.08 -11.66
C SER A 300 46.14 -3.19 -12.89
N ILE A 301 46.69 -1.98 -12.82
CA ILE A 301 46.91 -1.13 -13.97
C ILE A 301 48.21 -1.65 -14.59
N GLU A 302 48.09 -2.53 -15.57
CA GLU A 302 49.24 -3.01 -16.34
C GLU A 302 48.98 -2.93 -17.83
N GLY A 303 49.84 -2.18 -18.51
CA GLY A 303 50.43 -2.68 -19.74
C GLY A 303 49.78 -2.24 -21.04
N CYS A 304 50.16 -1.03 -21.46
CA CYS A 304 50.45 -0.65 -22.84
C CYS A 304 50.80 -1.85 -23.76
N ARG A 305 49.96 -2.14 -24.77
CA ARG A 305 50.38 -2.91 -25.96
C ARG A 305 50.15 -2.08 -27.21
N ARG A 306 51.28 -1.72 -27.82
CA ARG A 306 51.41 -1.07 -29.13
C ARG A 306 50.70 -1.88 -30.22
N ARG A 307 50.02 -1.19 -31.13
CA ARG A 307 49.61 -1.73 -32.44
C ARG A 307 50.86 -2.01 -33.30
N PRO A 308 50.94 -3.14 -34.02
CA PRO A 308 51.89 -3.29 -35.11
C PRO A 308 51.42 -2.46 -36.32
N SER A 309 52.35 -1.66 -36.87
CA SER A 309 52.20 -0.98 -38.15
C SER A 309 52.27 -1.99 -39.29
N ILE A 310 51.21 -2.09 -40.09
CA ILE A 310 51.22 -2.80 -41.36
C ILE A 310 51.87 -1.86 -42.38
N GLY A 311 53.09 -2.20 -42.81
CA GLY A 311 53.75 -1.55 -43.94
C GLY A 311 53.19 -2.12 -45.24
N ASN A 312 52.68 -1.23 -46.11
CA ASN A 312 52.42 -1.55 -47.50
C ASN A 312 53.63 -1.10 -48.33
N SER A 313 54.36 -2.07 -48.86
CA SER A 313 55.29 -1.91 -49.97
C SER A 313 54.57 -2.22 -51.27
N THR A 314 54.39 -1.22 -52.13
CA THR A 314 54.08 -1.43 -53.54
C THR A 314 54.93 -0.47 -54.37
N SER A 315 55.93 -1.04 -55.05
CA SER A 315 56.56 -0.51 -56.25
C SER A 315 56.24 -1.48 -57.38
N PRO A 316 55.99 -0.95 -58.59
CA PRO A 316 56.94 -1.17 -59.67
C PRO A 316 57.59 0.11 -60.17
#